data_AF-A0A377R178-F1
#
_entry.id   AF-A0A377R178-F1
#
_cell.length_a   1.000
_cell.length_b   1.000
_cell.length_c   1.000
_cell.angle_alpha   90.00
_cell.angle_beta   90.00
_cell.angle_gamma   90.00
#
_symmetry.space_group_name_H-M   'P 1'
#
loop_
_entity.id
_entity.type
_entity.pdbx_description
1 polymer ?
#
loop_
_entity_poly.entity_id
_entity_poly.type
_entity_poly.pdbx_seq_one_letter_code
_entity_poly.pdbx_strand_id
1 'polypeptide(L)'
;MASDWQAESVLASLKPAAPVFRLPFRRHQGSLKTNTANSAKPKHTSPENPMQTTVTFRSNAFAPVENDTVNAPQCYGKKLAQWLAAELPAHGLAVTDCYAEDWGWEIAFANADFPLYLGCGNMDDGGEPAFRCFITPDRPAVRPLKRLFRAVDTRPAVGRLAAALDSVLRAHPHISGIEWENG
;
A
#
# COMPACT_ATOMS: atom_id res chain seq x y z
N MET A 1 44.82 15.98 0.65
CA MET A 1 44.46 17.39 0.38
C MET A 1 42.96 17.50 0.62
N ALA A 2 42.61 17.89 1.85
CA ALA A 2 41.24 18.16 2.25
C ALA A 2 40.95 19.62 1.90
N SER A 3 39.78 19.88 1.30
CA SER A 3 39.28 21.23 1.07
C SER A 3 37.90 21.33 1.67
N ASP A 4 37.88 21.99 2.82
CA ASP A 4 36.74 22.46 3.58
C ASP A 4 35.80 23.33 2.75
N TRP A 5 34.50 23.09 2.90
CA TRP A 5 33.46 24.08 2.63
C TRP A 5 32.52 24.10 3.83
N GLN A 6 32.83 24.98 4.80
CA GLN A 6 31.87 25.49 5.75
C GLN A 6 31.38 26.86 5.25
N ALA A 7 30.06 27.06 5.24
CA ALA A 7 29.45 28.38 5.20
C ALA A 7 28.20 28.36 6.10
N GLU A 8 27.97 29.50 6.73
CA GLU A 8 27.38 29.67 8.04
C GLU A 8 25.85 29.69 8.10
N SER A 9 25.40 29.49 9.33
CA SER A 9 24.08 29.70 9.91
C SER A 9 23.51 31.11 9.74
N VAL A 10 22.19 31.21 9.60
CA VAL A 10 21.43 32.37 10.11
C VAL A 10 20.16 31.87 10.83
N LEU A 11 20.11 32.17 12.13
CA LEU A 11 18.95 32.04 13.01
C LEU A 11 17.92 33.13 12.70
N ALA A 12 16.65 32.77 12.62
CA ALA A 12 15.54 33.69 12.88
C ALA A 12 14.40 32.97 13.61
N SER A 13 14.43 33.10 14.93
CA SER A 13 13.31 32.90 15.85
C SER A 13 12.23 33.96 15.59
N LEU A 14 10.94 33.61 15.74
CA LEU A 14 9.89 34.44 16.36
C LEU A 14 8.52 33.70 16.34
N LYS A 15 8.04 33.28 17.52
CA LYS A 15 6.61 33.13 17.85
C LYS A 15 6.20 34.33 18.71
N PRO A 16 4.95 34.80 18.60
CA PRO A 16 4.07 34.82 19.78
C PRO A 16 2.60 34.43 19.43
N ALA A 17 1.94 33.55 20.20
CA ALA A 17 1.05 33.80 21.34
C ALA A 17 -0.42 34.15 20.95
N ALA A 18 -1.36 33.28 21.35
CA ALA A 18 -2.80 33.57 21.48
C ALA A 18 -3.05 34.36 22.79
N PRO A 19 -4.18 35.06 23.00
CA PRO A 19 -5.39 34.39 23.54
C PRO A 19 -6.79 35.02 23.28
N VAL A 20 -7.83 34.18 23.41
CA VAL A 20 -9.14 34.37 24.10
C VAL A 20 -10.16 35.40 23.55
N PHE A 21 -11.42 34.96 23.32
CA PHE A 21 -12.61 35.48 24.05
C PHE A 21 -13.87 34.57 23.94
N ARG A 22 -14.48 34.38 25.12
CA ARG A 22 -15.81 33.86 25.58
C ARG A 22 -17.03 34.42 24.78
N LEU A 23 -18.28 33.95 24.78
CA LEU A 23 -19.13 32.99 25.54
C LEU A 23 -20.51 32.86 24.80
N PRO A 24 -21.59 32.21 25.35
CA PRO A 24 -22.57 31.43 24.58
C PRO A 24 -23.83 32.22 24.22
N PHE A 25 -24.63 31.66 23.30
CA PHE A 25 -26.05 32.00 23.26
C PHE A 25 -26.93 30.74 23.19
N ARG A 26 -27.80 30.63 24.19
CA ARG A 26 -28.82 29.60 24.37
C ARG A 26 -30.18 30.29 24.26
N ARG A 27 -31.05 29.86 23.33
CA ARG A 27 -32.52 29.99 23.37
C ARG A 27 -33.08 28.81 22.55
N HIS A 28 -33.64 27.79 23.18
CA HIS A 28 -35.05 27.59 23.58
C HIS A 28 -36.05 27.44 22.42
N GLN A 29 -36.50 26.17 22.30
CA GLN A 29 -37.83 25.63 22.00
C GLN A 29 -38.54 25.99 20.70
N GLY A 30 -38.71 24.93 19.89
CA GLY A 30 -39.80 24.77 18.93
C GLY A 30 -40.10 23.28 18.79
N SER A 31 -41.07 22.80 19.55
CA SER A 31 -41.63 21.45 19.46
C SER A 31 -42.61 21.40 18.30
N LEU A 32 -42.36 20.58 17.28
CA LEU A 32 -43.39 20.05 16.39
C LEU A 32 -43.05 18.60 16.06
N LYS A 33 -43.93 17.70 16.53
CA LYS A 33 -43.97 16.28 16.20
C LYS A 33 -44.43 16.11 14.76
N THR A 34 -43.77 15.31 13.95
CA THR A 34 -44.42 14.52 12.90
C THR A 34 -43.61 13.27 12.53
N ASN A 35 -44.33 12.14 12.52
CA ASN A 35 -44.12 10.89 11.81
C ASN A 35 -42.76 10.18 11.87
N THR A 36 -42.69 9.22 12.79
CA THR A 36 -41.90 7.99 12.63
C THR A 36 -42.42 7.19 11.43
N ALA A 37 -41.96 7.54 10.23
CA ALA A 37 -41.90 6.59 9.14
C ALA A 37 -40.64 5.75 9.35
N ASN A 38 -40.82 4.43 9.43
CA ASN A 38 -39.73 3.46 9.40
C ASN A 38 -38.88 3.71 8.15
N SER A 39 -37.76 4.42 8.30
CA SER A 39 -36.68 4.41 7.32
C SER A 39 -36.03 3.04 7.37
N ALA A 40 -36.56 2.11 6.59
CA ALA A 40 -35.76 1.00 6.11
C ALA A 40 -34.56 1.62 5.38
N LYS A 41 -33.36 1.54 5.99
CA LYS A 41 -32.11 1.86 5.31
C LYS A 41 -32.10 1.08 4.00
N PRO A 42 -31.97 1.71 2.83
CA PRO A 42 -31.73 0.96 1.62
C PRO A 42 -30.40 0.23 1.80
N LYS A 43 -30.45 -1.11 1.81
CA LYS A 43 -29.27 -1.95 1.56
C LYS A 43 -28.93 -1.78 0.07
N HIS A 44 -28.32 -0.64 -0.26
CA HIS A 44 -27.72 -0.46 -1.57
C HIS A 44 -26.34 -1.12 -1.53
N THR A 45 -26.31 -2.46 -1.63
CA THR A 45 -25.09 -3.14 -2.04
C THR A 45 -24.99 -2.94 -3.55
N SER A 46 -24.43 -1.80 -3.96
CA SER A 46 -23.80 -1.75 -5.28
C SER A 46 -22.77 -2.89 -5.33
N PRO A 47 -22.63 -3.61 -6.46
CA PRO A 47 -21.54 -4.55 -6.61
C PRO A 47 -20.25 -3.75 -6.36
N GLU A 48 -19.59 -4.09 -5.29
CA GLU A 48 -18.33 -3.49 -4.92
C GLU A 48 -17.34 -3.84 -6.03
N ASN A 49 -16.67 -2.83 -6.60
CA ASN A 49 -15.62 -3.12 -7.58
C ASN A 49 -14.63 -4.09 -6.93
N PRO A 50 -14.36 -5.24 -7.55
CA PRO A 50 -13.47 -6.23 -6.97
C PRO A 50 -12.09 -5.63 -6.72
N MET A 51 -11.45 -6.06 -5.63
CA MET A 51 -10.14 -5.55 -5.24
C MET A 51 -9.07 -6.07 -6.21
N GLN A 52 -8.26 -5.18 -6.77
CA GLN A 52 -7.07 -5.58 -7.52
C GLN A 52 -5.96 -5.94 -6.54
N THR A 53 -5.58 -7.20 -6.51
CA THR A 53 -4.60 -7.73 -5.54
C THR A 53 -3.46 -8.48 -6.21
N THR A 54 -3.65 -8.96 -7.44
CA THR A 54 -2.60 -9.68 -8.20
C THR A 54 -2.36 -8.99 -9.53
N VAL A 55 -1.10 -8.84 -9.90
CA VAL A 55 -0.68 -8.32 -11.19
C VAL A 55 0.39 -9.21 -11.79
N THR A 56 0.27 -9.47 -13.09
CA THR A 56 1.30 -10.14 -13.88
C THR A 56 1.85 -9.18 -14.93
N PHE A 57 3.12 -9.37 -15.31
CA PHE A 57 3.77 -8.57 -16.35
C PHE A 57 4.99 -9.29 -16.90
N ARG A 58 5.52 -8.80 -18.03
CA ARG A 58 6.78 -9.26 -18.63
C ARG A 58 7.86 -8.21 -18.53
N SER A 59 9.09 -8.63 -18.25
CA SER A 59 10.25 -7.73 -18.21
C SER A 59 11.58 -8.48 -18.25
N ASN A 60 12.55 -7.99 -19.02
CA ASN A 60 13.93 -8.48 -18.95
C ASN A 60 14.83 -7.67 -17.99
N ALA A 61 14.27 -6.67 -17.30
CA ALA A 61 15.05 -5.78 -16.43
C ALA A 61 15.51 -6.45 -15.12
N PHE A 62 14.85 -7.53 -14.70
CA PHE A 62 15.04 -8.16 -13.40
C PHE A 62 15.63 -9.58 -13.53
N ALA A 63 16.86 -9.68 -14.05
CA ALA A 63 17.54 -10.96 -14.20
C ALA A 63 17.79 -11.65 -12.84
N PRO A 64 17.68 -12.99 -12.75
CA PRO A 64 17.96 -13.76 -11.54
C PRO A 64 19.38 -13.51 -11.03
N VAL A 65 19.57 -13.66 -9.72
CA VAL A 65 20.91 -13.67 -9.10
C VAL A 65 21.24 -15.03 -8.51
N GLU A 66 22.52 -15.28 -8.24
CA GLU A 66 22.94 -16.48 -7.52
C GLU A 66 22.32 -16.50 -6.11
N ASN A 67 21.80 -17.67 -5.71
CA ASN A 67 21.10 -17.88 -4.44
C ASN A 67 20.00 -16.83 -4.19
N ASP A 68 19.19 -16.53 -5.22
CA ASP A 68 18.08 -15.57 -5.14
C ASP A 68 17.07 -15.96 -4.04
N THR A 69 16.70 -17.25 -4.02
CA THR A 69 15.95 -17.89 -2.93
C THR A 69 16.72 -19.11 -2.43
N VAL A 70 16.75 -19.30 -1.10
CA VAL A 70 17.63 -20.31 -0.47
C VAL A 70 17.15 -21.73 -0.71
N ASN A 71 15.85 -21.98 -0.57
CA ASN A 71 15.28 -23.34 -0.64
C ASN A 71 14.59 -23.64 -1.98
N ALA A 72 14.56 -22.70 -2.92
CA ALA A 72 13.78 -22.80 -4.15
C ALA A 72 14.52 -22.24 -5.38
N PRO A 73 15.66 -22.81 -5.81
CA PRO A 73 16.55 -22.19 -6.81
C PRO A 73 15.92 -21.80 -8.16
N GLN A 74 14.77 -22.40 -8.53
CA GLN A 74 13.98 -22.03 -9.70
C GLN A 74 13.18 -20.71 -9.54
N CYS A 75 12.97 -20.28 -8.30
CA CYS A 75 12.28 -19.06 -7.93
C CYS A 75 13.28 -17.92 -7.76
N TYR A 76 13.00 -16.79 -8.42
CA TYR A 76 13.78 -15.57 -8.33
C TYR A 76 12.87 -14.34 -8.31
N GLY A 77 13.39 -13.25 -7.74
CA GLY A 77 12.61 -12.01 -7.62
C GLY A 77 13.38 -10.88 -6.94
N LYS A 78 14.61 -11.12 -6.46
CA LYS A 78 15.36 -10.16 -5.64
C LYS A 78 15.48 -8.78 -6.26
N LYS A 79 15.88 -8.71 -7.54
CA LYS A 79 16.06 -7.42 -8.22
C LYS A 79 14.74 -6.66 -8.35
N LEU A 80 13.65 -7.37 -8.65
CA LEU A 80 12.31 -6.77 -8.70
C LEU A 80 11.90 -6.26 -7.31
N ALA A 81 12.07 -7.08 -6.27
CA ALA A 81 11.72 -6.73 -4.90
C ALA A 81 12.50 -5.50 -4.40
N GLN A 82 13.82 -5.47 -4.63
CA GLN A 82 14.67 -4.36 -4.25
C GLN A 82 14.31 -3.07 -4.99
N TRP A 83 14.01 -3.16 -6.29
CA TRP A 83 13.57 -2.01 -7.06
C TRP A 83 12.21 -1.48 -6.58
N LEU A 84 11.21 -2.34 -6.40
CA LEU A 84 9.90 -1.95 -5.87
C LEU A 84 10.01 -1.35 -4.46
N ALA A 85 10.85 -1.91 -3.60
CA ALA A 85 11.10 -1.39 -2.26
C ALA A 85 11.73 0.02 -2.27
N ALA A 86 12.47 0.37 -3.33
CA ALA A 86 13.04 1.71 -3.51
C ALA A 86 12.05 2.72 -4.12
N GLU A 87 11.16 2.28 -5.03
CA GLU A 87 10.21 3.14 -5.74
C GLU A 87 8.96 3.48 -4.90
N LEU A 88 8.37 2.48 -4.24
CA LEU A 88 7.08 2.63 -3.55
C LEU A 88 7.06 3.67 -2.40
N PRO A 89 8.17 3.94 -1.67
CA PRO A 89 8.23 5.05 -0.72
C PRO A 89 7.88 6.42 -1.31
N ALA A 90 8.19 6.67 -2.59
CA ALA A 90 7.81 7.92 -3.27
C ALA A 90 6.28 8.09 -3.41
N HIS A 91 5.52 6.99 -3.27
CA HIS A 91 4.06 6.95 -3.27
C HIS A 91 3.46 6.96 -1.85
N GLY A 92 4.27 7.23 -0.82
CA GLY A 92 3.82 7.28 0.58
C GLY A 92 3.65 5.90 1.23
N LEU A 93 4.26 4.85 0.66
CA LEU A 93 4.27 3.50 1.21
C LEU A 93 5.60 3.24 1.92
N ALA A 94 5.60 3.33 3.25
CA ALA A 94 6.81 3.09 4.04
C ALA A 94 7.14 1.58 4.08
N VAL A 95 8.22 1.18 3.41
CA VAL A 95 8.77 -0.18 3.46
C VAL A 95 9.47 -0.40 4.79
N THR A 96 9.19 -1.54 5.43
CA THR A 96 9.79 -1.93 6.71
C THR A 96 10.76 -3.10 6.58
N ASP A 97 10.55 -3.97 5.58
CA ASP A 97 11.42 -5.12 5.34
C ASP A 97 11.31 -5.61 3.88
N CYS A 98 12.29 -6.38 3.44
CA CYS A 98 12.33 -7.02 2.12
C CYS A 98 13.19 -8.29 2.18
N TYR A 99 12.56 -9.46 2.08
CA TYR A 99 13.21 -10.75 2.32
C TYR A 99 12.79 -11.83 1.32
N ALA A 100 13.64 -12.85 1.19
CA ALA A 100 13.39 -14.01 0.34
C ALA A 100 12.46 -15.01 1.03
N GLU A 101 11.63 -15.66 0.23
CA GLU A 101 10.68 -16.71 0.59
C GLU A 101 10.87 -17.90 -0.35
N ASP A 102 10.30 -19.06 0.00
CA ASP A 102 10.45 -20.30 -0.80
C ASP A 102 9.66 -20.26 -2.15
N TRP A 103 9.05 -19.11 -2.46
CA TRP A 103 8.26 -18.85 -3.66
C TRP A 103 8.66 -17.55 -4.37
N GLY A 104 9.66 -16.81 -3.86
CA GLY A 104 10.03 -15.50 -4.39
C GLY A 104 10.52 -14.55 -3.30
N TRP A 105 10.03 -13.31 -3.31
CA TRP A 105 10.39 -12.26 -2.36
C TRP A 105 9.16 -11.56 -1.82
N GLU A 106 9.21 -11.16 -0.55
CA GLU A 106 8.16 -10.41 0.12
C GLU A 106 8.68 -9.05 0.59
N ILE A 107 7.88 -8.01 0.35
CA ILE A 107 8.12 -6.64 0.84
C ILE A 107 7.07 -6.35 1.91
N ALA A 108 7.52 -5.98 3.10
CA ALA A 108 6.65 -5.59 4.20
C ALA A 108 6.48 -4.06 4.26
N PHE A 109 5.26 -3.62 4.51
CA PHE A 109 4.94 -2.19 4.64
C PHE A 109 4.43 -1.85 6.04
N ALA A 110 4.77 -0.64 6.49
CA ALA A 110 4.21 -0.08 7.71
C ALA A 110 2.71 0.18 7.51
N ASN A 111 1.88 -0.57 8.25
CA ASN A 111 0.44 -0.35 8.32
C ASN A 111 -0.06 -0.68 9.73
N ALA A 112 -0.62 0.32 10.42
CA ALA A 112 -0.97 0.21 11.85
C ALA A 112 -2.17 -0.71 12.11
N ASP A 113 -3.00 -0.93 11.10
CA ASP A 113 -4.27 -1.64 11.24
C ASP A 113 -4.13 -3.17 11.06
N PHE A 114 -3.22 -3.60 10.17
CA PHE A 114 -2.95 -5.01 9.85
C PHE A 114 -1.63 -5.16 9.09
N PRO A 115 -0.99 -6.35 9.08
CA PRO A 115 0.18 -6.60 8.23
C PRO A 115 -0.16 -6.44 6.75
N LEU A 116 0.62 -5.62 6.03
CA LEU A 116 0.47 -5.36 4.61
C LEU A 116 1.75 -5.79 3.90
N TYR A 117 1.61 -6.68 2.92
CA TYR A 117 2.74 -7.26 2.19
C TYR A 117 2.53 -7.19 0.68
N LEU A 118 3.64 -7.15 -0.05
CA LEU A 118 3.70 -7.38 -1.50
C LEU A 118 4.64 -8.55 -1.76
N GLY A 119 4.09 -9.68 -2.17
CA GLY A 119 4.87 -10.78 -2.72
C GLY A 119 5.22 -10.51 -4.18
N CYS A 120 6.42 -10.88 -4.62
CA CYS A 120 6.84 -10.80 -6.01
C CYS A 120 7.80 -11.94 -6.38
N GLY A 121 7.66 -12.48 -7.58
CA GLY A 121 8.49 -13.59 -8.06
C GLY A 121 8.29 -13.85 -9.55
N ASN A 122 9.21 -14.60 -10.14
CA ASN A 122 9.10 -15.04 -11.53
C ASN A 122 7.93 -16.01 -11.72
N MET A 123 7.39 -16.02 -12.93
CA MET A 123 6.53 -17.08 -13.42
C MET A 123 7.36 -17.97 -14.35
N ASP A 124 7.22 -19.28 -14.19
CA ASP A 124 7.75 -20.25 -15.16
C ASP A 124 6.64 -20.60 -16.16
N ASP A 125 6.57 -19.84 -17.25
CA ASP A 125 5.60 -20.04 -18.33
C ASP A 125 6.25 -20.62 -19.61
N GLY A 126 7.53 -21.02 -19.54
CA GLY A 126 8.30 -21.51 -20.68
C GLY A 126 8.58 -20.46 -21.77
N GLY A 127 8.35 -19.17 -21.48
CA GLY A 127 8.50 -18.06 -22.42
C GLY A 127 9.45 -16.95 -21.95
N GLU A 128 9.20 -15.73 -22.44
CA GLU A 128 9.94 -14.53 -22.04
C GLU A 128 9.78 -14.25 -20.54
N PRO A 129 10.81 -13.70 -19.85
CA PRO A 129 10.77 -13.48 -18.41
C PRO A 129 9.50 -12.74 -17.96
N ALA A 130 8.70 -13.42 -17.15
CA ALA A 130 7.44 -12.94 -16.62
C ALA A 130 7.45 -12.97 -15.10
N PHE A 131 6.69 -12.06 -14.50
CA PHE A 131 6.60 -11.89 -13.05
C PHE A 131 5.16 -11.82 -12.60
N ARG A 132 4.94 -12.24 -11.37
CA ARG A 132 3.70 -12.05 -10.63
C ARG A 132 4.00 -11.29 -9.35
N CYS A 133 3.17 -10.30 -9.05
CA CYS A 133 3.11 -9.67 -7.74
C CYS A 133 1.72 -9.87 -7.14
N PHE A 134 1.63 -10.04 -5.82
CA PHE A 134 0.37 -10.18 -5.11
C PHE A 134 0.38 -9.44 -3.77
N ILE A 135 -0.74 -8.81 -3.43
CA ILE A 135 -0.93 -8.00 -2.22
C ILE A 135 -1.64 -8.82 -1.16
N THR A 136 -1.06 -8.87 0.04
CA THR A 136 -1.70 -9.45 1.22
C THR A 136 -2.05 -8.34 2.21
N PRO A 137 -3.29 -8.26 2.72
CA PRO A 137 -4.41 -9.18 2.50
C PRO A 137 -5.12 -8.96 1.16
N ASP A 138 -5.65 -10.05 0.62
CA ASP A 138 -6.38 -10.14 -0.66
C ASP A 138 -7.91 -10.06 -0.51
N ARG A 139 -8.39 -9.72 0.70
CA ARG A 139 -9.80 -9.79 1.09
C ARG A 139 -10.27 -8.46 1.68
N PRO A 140 -11.55 -8.08 1.54
CA PRO A 140 -12.05 -6.75 1.91
C PRO A 140 -12.04 -6.47 3.42
N ALA A 141 -11.95 -7.50 4.26
CA ALA A 141 -11.90 -7.32 5.69
C ALA A 141 -11.01 -8.34 6.41
N VAL A 142 -10.31 -7.85 7.44
CA VAL A 142 -9.51 -8.65 8.37
C VAL A 142 -10.01 -8.52 9.81
N ARG A 143 -9.76 -9.52 10.64
CA ARG A 143 -10.08 -9.50 12.07
C ARG A 143 -8.81 -9.77 12.89
N PRO A 144 -7.96 -8.76 13.11
CA PRO A 144 -6.72 -8.95 13.84
C PRO A 144 -7.01 -9.34 15.30
N LEU A 145 -6.28 -10.31 15.83
CA LEU A 145 -6.44 -10.77 17.22
C LEU A 145 -6.32 -9.60 18.24
N LYS A 146 -5.47 -8.61 17.94
CA LYS A 146 -5.29 -7.39 18.75
C LYS A 146 -6.53 -6.49 18.84
N ARG A 147 -7.53 -6.66 17.97
CA ARG A 147 -8.73 -5.80 17.88
C ARG A 147 -10.03 -6.51 18.25
N LEU A 148 -9.95 -7.60 19.02
CA LEU A 148 -11.08 -8.32 19.64
C LEU A 148 -12.32 -8.37 18.74
N PHE A 149 -12.24 -9.18 17.68
CA PHE A 149 -13.32 -9.48 16.71
C PHE A 149 -13.86 -8.32 15.84
N ARG A 150 -13.36 -7.09 15.98
CA ARG A 150 -13.77 -6.00 15.08
C ARG A 150 -13.15 -6.20 13.69
N ALA A 151 -14.00 -6.27 12.67
CA ALA A 151 -13.55 -6.26 11.29
C ALA A 151 -12.91 -4.90 10.94
N VAL A 152 -11.77 -4.98 10.27
CA VAL A 152 -11.04 -3.84 9.72
C VAL A 152 -11.15 -3.91 8.21
N ASP A 153 -11.56 -2.82 7.60
CA ASP A 153 -11.60 -2.65 6.15
C ASP A 153 -10.19 -2.52 5.58
N THR A 154 -9.81 -3.40 4.66
CA THR A 154 -8.48 -3.46 4.05
C THR A 154 -8.37 -2.63 2.78
N ARG A 155 -9.50 -2.37 2.12
CA ARG A 155 -9.59 -1.82 0.76
C ARG A 155 -8.86 -0.50 0.59
N PRO A 156 -8.90 0.45 1.55
CA PRO A 156 -8.17 1.70 1.39
C PRO A 156 -6.65 1.50 1.33
N ALA A 157 -6.09 0.58 2.11
CA ALA A 157 -4.64 0.36 2.11
C ALA A 157 -4.20 -0.49 0.92
N VAL A 158 -4.94 -1.57 0.62
CA VAL A 158 -4.68 -2.43 -0.54
C VAL A 158 -4.82 -1.64 -1.84
N GLY A 159 -5.89 -0.83 -1.99
CA GLY A 159 -6.08 0.00 -3.17
C GLY A 159 -5.00 1.05 -3.37
N ARG A 160 -4.45 1.63 -2.28
CA ARG A 160 -3.29 2.54 -2.37
C ARG A 160 -2.04 1.80 -2.87
N LEU A 161 -1.77 0.61 -2.35
CA LEU A 161 -0.63 -0.20 -2.78
C LEU A 161 -0.80 -0.64 -4.24
N ALA A 162 -1.98 -1.09 -4.64
CA ALA A 162 -2.28 -1.48 -6.02
C ALA A 162 -2.09 -0.31 -7.00
N ALA A 163 -2.62 0.88 -6.66
CA ALA A 163 -2.48 2.07 -7.50
C ALA A 163 -1.02 2.53 -7.64
N ALA A 164 -0.24 2.48 -6.54
CA ALA A 164 1.18 2.82 -6.58
C ALA A 164 1.98 1.80 -7.41
N LEU A 165 1.71 0.51 -7.22
CA LEU A 165 2.34 -0.57 -7.98
C LEU A 165 2.04 -0.43 -9.47
N ASP A 166 0.79 -0.20 -9.85
CA ASP A 166 0.39 0.04 -11.24
C ASP A 166 1.15 1.23 -11.85
N SER A 167 1.22 2.35 -11.12
CA SER A 167 1.95 3.54 -11.55
C SER A 167 3.43 3.25 -11.80
N VAL A 168 4.10 2.58 -10.86
CA VAL A 168 5.54 2.27 -10.94
C VAL A 168 5.82 1.27 -12.07
N LEU A 169 4.99 0.24 -12.23
CA LEU A 169 5.12 -0.74 -13.31
C LEU A 169 4.93 -0.09 -14.68
N ARG A 170 3.89 0.75 -14.85
CA ARG A 170 3.60 1.42 -16.13
C ARG A 170 4.64 2.48 -16.50
N ALA A 171 5.33 3.06 -15.53
CA ALA A 171 6.39 4.04 -15.78
C ALA A 171 7.70 3.42 -16.28
N HIS A 172 7.91 2.12 -16.04
CA HIS A 172 9.18 1.47 -16.37
C HIS A 172 9.25 1.04 -17.85
N PRO A 173 10.24 1.50 -18.64
CA PRO A 173 10.27 1.32 -20.10
C PRO A 173 10.44 -0.13 -20.57
N HIS A 174 10.93 -1.00 -19.69
CA HIS A 174 11.13 -2.43 -19.97
C HIS A 174 10.09 -3.33 -19.30
N ILE A 175 8.97 -2.77 -18.81
CA ILE A 175 7.83 -3.54 -18.31
C ILE A 175 6.69 -3.42 -19.31
N SER A 176 6.05 -4.56 -19.60
CA SER A 176 4.94 -4.64 -20.55
C SER A 176 3.98 -5.77 -20.16
N GLY A 177 2.84 -5.85 -20.84
CA GLY A 177 1.86 -6.92 -20.60
C GLY A 177 1.30 -6.90 -19.18
N ILE A 178 1.08 -5.71 -18.62
CA ILE A 178 0.57 -5.55 -17.25
C ILE A 178 -0.91 -5.93 -17.23
N GLU A 179 -1.22 -7.02 -16.52
CA GLU A 179 -2.57 -7.56 -16.37
C GLU A 179 -2.92 -7.68 -14.89
N TRP A 180 -4.04 -7.08 -14.49
CA TRP A 180 -4.54 -7.14 -13.12
C TRP A 180 -5.64 -8.19 -12.98
N GLU A 181 -5.54 -8.99 -11.92
CA GLU A 181 -6.56 -9.94 -11.50
C GLU A 181 -7.30 -9.41 -10.27
N ASN A 182 -8.59 -9.73 -10.22
CA ASN A 182 -9.47 -9.44 -9.10
C ASN A 182 -9.29 -10.49 -7.99
N GLY A 183 -9.10 -10.06 -6.75
CA GLY A 183 -9.14 -10.88 -5.53
C GLY A 183 -10.54 -11.12 -5.00
#